data_AF-A0A7T8GR92-F1
#
_entry.id   AF-A0A7T8GR92-F1
#
_cell.length_a   1.000
_cell.length_b   1.000
_cell.length_c   1.000
_cell.angle_alpha   90.00
_cell.angle_beta   90.00
_cell.angle_gamma   90.00
#
_symmetry.space_group_name_H-M   'P 1'
#
loop_
_entity.id
_entity.type
_entity.pdbx_description
1 polymer ?
#
loop_
_entity_poly.entity_id
_entity_poly.type
_entity_poly.pdbx_seq_one_letter_code
_entity_poly.pdbx_strand_id
1 'polypeptide(L)' 'MRLVGILLSNAKNTFGYGAKQCKYQINRGCLQGDPSAPLLFIIATDPLLRQLSEIEGIDVKAYADDTTILTTGN' A
#
# COMPACT_ATOMS: atom_id res chain seq x y z
N MET A 1 13.72 8.29 5.15
CA MET A 1 13.37 6.91 5.59
C MET A 1 14.33 5.89 4.96
N ARG A 2 15.51 5.65 5.56
CA ARG A 2 16.53 4.74 4.99
C ARG A 2 16.12 3.26 5.08
N LEU A 3 15.42 2.87 6.16
CA LEU A 3 14.91 1.51 6.40
C LEU A 3 13.82 1.08 5.40
N VAL A 4 12.88 1.97 5.07
CA VAL A 4 11.83 1.69 4.08
C VAL A 4 12.42 1.48 2.69
N GLY A 5 13.39 2.31 2.30
CA GLY A 5 14.12 2.14 1.05
C GLY A 5 14.85 0.79 0.98
N ILE A 6 15.40 0.31 2.11
CA ILE A 6 16.07 -0.99 2.19
C ILE A 6 15.07 -2.14 2.11
N LEU A 7 13.95 -2.09 2.85
CA LEU A 7 12.89 -3.11 2.86
C LEU A 7 12.22 -3.28 1.49
N LEU A 8 12.02 -2.18 0.76
CA LEU A 8 11.43 -2.20 -0.58
C LEU A 8 12.46 -2.45 -1.68
N SER A 9 13.76 -2.30 -1.40
CA SER A 9 14.82 -2.57 -2.38
C SER A 9 15.07 -4.06 -2.55
N ASN A 10 15.17 -4.52 -3.80
CA ASN A 10 15.50 -5.90 -4.15
C ASN A 10 14.53 -6.98 -3.63
N ALA A 11 13.26 -6.62 -3.37
CA ALA A 11 12.23 -7.61 -3.08
C ALA A 11 12.13 -8.62 -4.24
N LYS A 12 12.25 -9.91 -3.91
CA LYS A 12 12.13 -11.02 -4.87
C LYS A 12 11.04 -11.94 -4.36
N ASN A 13 10.21 -12.41 -5.27
CA ASN A 13 9.19 -13.40 -4.96
C ASN A 13 9.46 -14.68 -5.75
N THR A 14 9.03 -15.81 -5.20
CA THR A 14 9.07 -17.10 -5.87
C THR A 14 7.65 -17.60 -6.00
N PHE A 15 7.17 -17.74 -7.24
CA PHE A 15 5.89 -18.34 -7.53
C PHE A 15 6.10 -19.78 -7.97
N GLY A 16 5.39 -20.72 -7.33
CA GLY A 16 5.43 -22.14 -7.65
C GLY A 16 4.05 -22.64 -8.09
N TYR A 17 4.03 -23.45 -9.15
CA TYR A 17 2.85 -24.21 -9.55
C TYR A 17 3.25 -25.65 -9.91
N GLY A 18 2.77 -26.61 -9.12
CA GLY A 18 3.24 -28.00 -9.20
C GLY A 18 4.75 -28.11 -8.94
N ALA A 19 5.47 -28.79 -9.83
CA ALA A 19 6.93 -28.95 -9.75
C ALA A 19 7.73 -27.77 -10.34
N LYS A 20 7.07 -26.74 -10.90
CA LYS A 20 7.76 -25.58 -11.50
C LYS A 20 7.80 -24.43 -10.51
N GLN A 21 8.97 -23.80 -10.39
CA GLN A 21 9.16 -22.55 -9.66
C GLN A 21 9.75 -21.50 -10.59
N CYS A 22 9.25 -20.27 -10.46
CA CYS A 22 9.78 -19.09 -11.14
C CYS A 22 10.09 -18.01 -10.10
N LYS A 23 11.27 -17.41 -10.21
CA LYS A 23 11.67 -16.26 -9.37
C LYS A 23 11.53 -15.00 -10.19
N TYR A 24 10.94 -13.97 -9.59
CA TYR A 24 10.82 -12.66 -10.21
C TYR A 24 11.14 -11.56 -9.20
N GLN A 25 11.64 -10.44 -9.73
CA GLN A 25 11.95 -9.25 -8.94
C GLN A 25 10.73 -8.33 -8.90
N ILE A 26 10.40 -7.86 -7.70
CA ILE A 26 9.36 -6.87 -7.48
C ILE A 26 10.01 -5.49 -7.63
N ASN A 27 9.66 -4.81 -8.72
CA ASN A 27 10.17 -3.48 -9.04
C ASN A 27 9.24 -2.35 -8.55
N ARG A 28 8.01 -2.68 -8.13
CA ARG A 28 6.99 -1.73 -7.65
C ARG A 28 6.09 -2.38 -6.60
N GLY A 29 5.59 -1.55 -5.69
CA GLY A 29 4.70 -1.99 -4.60
C GLY A 29 5.44 -2.71 -3.48
N CYS A 30 4.68 -3.44 -2.67
CA CYS A 30 5.20 -4.27 -1.57
C CYS A 30 4.98 -5.75 -1.88
N LEU A 31 5.81 -6.62 -1.31
CA LEU A 31 5.62 -8.07 -1.39
C LEU A 31 4.34 -8.48 -0.64
N GLN A 32 3.44 -9.21 -1.29
CA GLN A 32 2.27 -9.78 -0.62
C GLN A 32 2.69 -10.90 0.33
N GLY A 33 2.11 -10.91 1.54
CA GLY A 33 2.48 -11.84 2.61
C GLY A 33 3.69 -11.38 3.44
N ASP A 34 4.35 -10.27 3.07
CA ASP A 34 5.33 -9.64 3.95
C ASP A 34 4.62 -9.00 5.16
N PRO A 35 5.01 -9.32 6.40
CA PRO A 35 4.38 -8.78 7.61
C PRO A 35 4.43 -7.25 7.70
N SER A 36 5.42 -6.60 7.08
CA SER A 36 5.60 -5.15 7.08
C SER A 36 4.82 -4.43 5.96
N ALA A 37 4.41 -5.14 4.91
CA ALA A 37 3.73 -4.55 3.76
C ALA A 37 2.45 -3.78 4.11
N PRO A 38 1.56 -4.24 5.02
CA PRO A 38 0.38 -3.48 5.40
C PRO A 38 0.70 -2.12 6.03
N LEU A 39 1.71 -2.06 6.89
CA LEU A 39 2.14 -0.81 7.52
C LEU A 39 2.77 0.14 6.50
N LEU A 40 3.61 -0.39 5.59
CA LEU A 40 4.21 0.40 4.52
C LEU A 40 3.16 0.99 3.58
N PHE A 41 2.09 0.24 3.30
CA PHE A 41 0.94 0.73 2.55
C PHE A 41 0.27 1.92 3.27
N ILE A 42 -0.04 1.78 4.57
CA ILE A 42 -0.65 2.87 5.36
C ILE A 42 0.24 4.12 5.39
N ILE A 43 1.55 3.96 5.57
CA ILE A 43 2.50 5.08 5.58
C ILE A 43 2.53 5.79 4.22
N ALA A 44 2.40 5.04 3.12
CA ALA A 44 2.37 5.61 1.79
C ALA A 44 1.05 6.32 1.45
N THR A 45 -0.08 5.83 1.97
CA THR A 45 -1.42 6.40 1.69
C THR A 45 -1.82 7.53 2.63
N ASP A 46 -1.29 7.58 3.85
CA ASP A 46 -1.63 8.60 4.87
C ASP A 46 -1.54 10.06 4.37
N PRO A 47 -0.51 10.49 3.61
CA PRO A 47 -0.47 11.86 3.08
C PRO A 47 -1.64 12.21 2.17
N LEU A 48 -2.10 11.25 1.36
CA LEU A 48 -3.23 11.44 0.44
C LEU A 48 -4.55 11.52 1.23
N LEU A 49 -4.72 10.67 2.22
CA LEU A 49 -5.91 10.68 3.08
C LEU A 49 -6.01 11.97 3.89
N ARG A 50 -4.88 12.49 4.40
CA ARG A 50 -4.83 13.79 5.10
C ARG A 50 -5.24 14.94 4.17
N GLN A 51 -4.67 14.98 2.96
CA GLN A 51 -5.03 16.01 1.98
C GLN A 51 -6.53 15.97 1.63
N LEU A 52 -7.12 14.78 1.48
CA LEU A 52 -8.56 14.66 1.23
C LEU A 52 -9.39 15.13 2.43
N SER A 53 -8.95 14.86 3.66
CA SER A 53 -9.66 15.28 4.88
C SER A 53 -9.61 16.78 5.14
N GLU A 54 -8.71 17.52 4.49
CA GLU A 54 -8.62 18.99 4.58
C GLU A 54 -9.65 19.70 3.69
N ILE A 55 -10.32 18.97 2.78
CA ILE A 55 -11.33 19.54 1.90
C ILE A 55 -12.64 19.72 2.67
N GLU A 56 -13.15 20.95 2.69
CA GLU A 56 -14.41 21.27 3.36
C GLU A 56 -15.58 20.47 2.77
N GLY A 57 -16.44 19.93 3.65
CA GLY A 57 -17.59 19.14 3.26
C GLY A 57 -17.27 17.69 2.86
N ILE A 58 -16.03 17.23 3.03
CA ILE A 58 -15.61 15.85 2.79
C ILE A 58 -15.31 15.13 4.12
N ASP A 59 -15.87 13.93 4.31
CA ASP A 59 -15.44 12.95 5.32
C ASP A 59 -14.89 11.70 4.62
N VAL A 60 -13.68 11.28 4.99
CA VAL A 60 -13.00 10.14 4.38
C VAL A 60 -12.86 9.01 5.39
N LYS A 61 -13.29 7.80 5.01
CA LYS A 61 -13.03 6.55 5.73
C LYS A 61 -12.21 5.63 4.84
N ALA A 62 -11.07 5.18 5.31
CA ALA A 62 -10.21 4.25 4.58
C ALA A 62 -9.90 3.01 5.42
N TYR A 63 -9.90 1.85 4.78
CA TYR A 63 -9.53 0.57 5.37
C TYR A 63 -8.76 -0.25 4.32
N ALA A 64 -7.47 -0.48 4.57
CA ALA A 64 -6.57 -1.04 3.54
C ALA A 64 -6.73 -0.29 2.21
N ASP A 65 -7.04 -0.98 1.11
CA ASP A 65 -7.27 -0.41 -0.23
C ASP A 65 -8.66 0.20 -0.43
N ASP A 66 -9.63 -0.13 0.43
CA ASP A 66 -10.98 0.43 0.35
C ASP A 66 -11.02 1.84 0.92
N THR A 67 -11.50 2.81 0.13
CA THR A 67 -11.68 4.20 0.55
C THR A 67 -13.09 4.68 0.21
N THR A 68 -13.80 5.17 1.23
CA THR A 68 -15.12 5.79 1.13
C THR A 68 -15.00 7.28 1.38
N ILE A 69 -15.61 8.08 0.50
CA ILE A 69 -15.67 9.53 0.59
C ILE A 69 -17.14 9.92 0.73
N LEU A 70 -17.48 10.58 1.83
CA LEU A 70 -18.80 11.16 2.05
C LEU A 70 -18.71 12.66 1.74
N THR A 71 -19.67 13.16 0.99
CA THR A 71 -19.78 14.58 0.69
C THR A 71 -21.10 15.12 1.25
N THR A 72 -21.03 16.20 2.03
CA THR A 72 -22.22 16.96 2.40
C THR A 72 -22.49 17.98 1.31
N GLY A 73 -23.43 17.67 0.42
CA GLY A 73 -23.93 18.62 -0.58
C GLY A 73 -24.89 19.62 0.07
N ASN A 74 -24.69 20.90 -0.23
CA ASN A 74 -25.77 21.89 -0.25
C ASN A 74 -26.53 21.79 -1.57
#